data_AF-A0A662ILW9-F1
#
_entry.id   AF-A0A662ILW9-F1
#
_cell.length_a   1.000
_cell.length_b   1.000
_cell.length_c   1.000
_cell.angle_alpha   90.00
_cell.angle_beta   90.00
_cell.angle_gamma   90.00
#
_symmetry.space_group_name_H-M   'P 1'
#
loop_
_entity.id
_entity.type
_entity.pdbx_description
1 polymer ?
#
loop_
_entity_poly.entity_id
_entity_poly.type
_entity_poly.pdbx_seq_one_letter_code
_entity_poly.pdbx_strand_id
1 'polypeptide(L)' 'MASKSLKDEIRMKVWRALMEKNVALPPFPIYGRIPNFKGADEAARRLRSIKEYIEAEV' A
#
# COMPACT_ATOMS: atom_id res chain seq x y z
N MET A 1 -13.02 -7.16 24.51
CA MET A 1 -13.20 -6.63 23.14
C MET A 1 -12.13 -5.57 22.92
N ALA A 2 -11.17 -5.80 22.03
CA ALA A 2 -10.13 -4.80 21.79
C ALA A 2 -10.77 -3.59 21.08
N SER A 3 -10.62 -2.40 21.67
CA SER A 3 -10.91 -1.14 20.98
C SER A 3 -10.12 -1.12 19.67
N LYS A 4 -10.82 -1.06 18.54
CA LYS A 4 -10.18 -0.97 17.23
C LYS A 4 -9.52 0.39 17.15
N SER A 5 -8.20 0.43 16.98
CA SER A 5 -7.51 1.71 16.91
C SER A 5 -7.93 2.45 15.62
N LEU A 6 -7.85 3.78 15.61
CA LEU A 6 -8.04 4.58 14.39
C LEU A 6 -7.12 4.08 13.25
N LYS A 7 -5.92 3.59 13.58
CA LYS A 7 -5.02 2.97 12.61
C LYS A 7 -5.63 1.73 11.95
N ASP A 8 -6.30 0.88 12.70
CA ASP A 8 -6.95 -0.33 12.19
C ASP A 8 -8.18 -0.01 11.33
N GLU A 9 -8.90 1.05 11.67
CA GLU A 9 -9.99 1.55 10.82
C GLU A 9 -9.47 2.05 9.48
N ILE A 10 -8.38 2.82 9.48
CA ILE A 10 -7.74 3.32 8.25
C ILE A 10 -7.21 2.16 7.41
N ARG A 11 -6.54 1.17 8.01
CA ARG A 11 -6.08 -0.03 7.29
C ARG A 11 -7.24 -0.76 6.63
N MET A 12 -8.36 -0.92 7.34
CA MET A 12 -9.55 -1.55 6.79
C MET A 12 -10.13 -0.77 5.60
N LYS A 13 -10.17 0.57 5.69
CA LYS A 13 -10.59 1.44 4.57
C LYS A 13 -9.67 1.27 3.35
N VAL A 14 -8.36 1.26 3.56
CA VAL A 14 -7.37 1.07 2.48
C VAL A 14 -7.51 -0.30 1.83
N TRP A 15 -7.56 -1.39 2.62
CA TRP A 15 -7.72 -2.74 2.05
C TRP A 15 -9.03 -2.90 1.27
N ARG A 16 -10.15 -2.34 1.78
CA ARG A 16 -11.43 -2.33 1.04
C ARG A 16 -11.30 -1.59 -0.28
N ALA A 17 -10.72 -0.39 -0.27
CA ALA A 17 -10.52 0.38 -1.49
C ALA A 17 -9.65 -0.35 -2.52
N LEU A 18 -8.61 -1.07 -2.10
CA LEU A 18 -7.76 -1.86 -3.01
C LEU A 18 -8.54 -3.02 -3.67
N MET A 19 -9.41 -3.69 -2.91
CA MET A 19 -10.26 -4.78 -3.43
C MET A 19 -11.39 -4.27 -4.31
N GLU A 20 -12.13 -3.25 -3.85
CA GLU A 20 -13.27 -2.65 -4.58
C GLU A 20 -12.85 -2.04 -5.92
N LYS A 21 -11.68 -1.40 -5.96
CA LYS A 21 -11.11 -0.86 -7.21
C LYS A 21 -10.40 -1.91 -8.06
N ASN A 22 -10.33 -3.16 -7.59
CA ASN A 22 -9.66 -4.28 -8.25
C ASN A 22 -8.18 -3.96 -8.62
N VAL A 23 -7.50 -3.24 -7.72
CA VAL A 23 -6.09 -2.85 -7.88
C VAL A 23 -5.16 -3.64 -6.96
N ALA A 24 -5.66 -4.41 -6.01
CA ALA A 24 -4.84 -5.34 -5.24
C ALA A 24 -4.23 -6.42 -6.16
N LEU A 25 -2.98 -6.80 -5.89
CA LEU A 25 -2.31 -7.92 -6.57
C LEU A 25 -2.20 -9.14 -5.63
N PRO A 26 -2.05 -10.36 -6.20
CA PRO A 26 -1.83 -11.58 -5.41
C PRO A 26 -0.61 -11.46 -4.46
N PRO A 27 -0.60 -12.21 -3.35
CA PRO A 27 -1.56 -13.26 -2.97
C PRO A 27 -2.77 -12.75 -2.16
N PHE A 28 -3.96 -13.27 -2.48
CA PHE A 28 -5.19 -13.03 -1.72
C PHE A 28 -5.34 -14.02 -0.54
N PRO A 29 -6.11 -13.69 0.52
CA PRO A 29 -6.70 -12.39 0.82
C PRO A 29 -5.66 -11.38 1.33
N ILE A 30 -5.90 -10.07 1.12
CA ILE A 30 -4.94 -9.02 1.48
C ILE A 30 -5.11 -8.46 2.91
N TYR A 31 -6.23 -8.73 3.57
CA TYR A 31 -6.49 -8.22 4.91
C TYR A 31 -5.45 -8.75 5.91
N GLY A 32 -4.92 -7.87 6.75
CA GLY A 32 -3.83 -8.20 7.67
C GLY A 32 -2.45 -8.30 7.02
N ARG A 33 -2.31 -8.00 5.71
CA ARG A 33 -1.05 -8.04 4.96
C ARG A 33 -0.66 -6.65 4.45
N ILE A 34 0.55 -6.56 3.87
CA ILE A 34 1.01 -5.42 3.07
C ILE A 34 0.87 -5.83 1.59
N PRO A 35 -0.28 -5.56 0.94
CA PRO A 35 -0.50 -6.00 -0.44
C PRO A 35 0.30 -5.16 -1.42
N ASN A 36 0.70 -5.79 -2.52
CA ASN A 36 1.11 -5.07 -3.72
C ASN A 36 -0.13 -4.59 -4.50
N PHE A 37 0.06 -3.66 -5.44
CA PHE A 37 -1.03 -3.03 -6.18
C PHE A 37 -0.69 -2.75 -7.64
N LYS A 38 -1.72 -2.70 -8.49
CA LYS A 38 -1.62 -2.27 -9.89
C LYS A 38 -1.13 -0.83 -9.93
N GLY A 39 0.00 -0.60 -10.61
CA GLY A 39 0.67 0.70 -10.65
C GLY A 39 1.88 0.81 -9.71
N ALA A 40 2.25 -0.25 -8.99
CA ALA A 40 3.45 -0.26 -8.16
C ALA A 40 4.73 0.09 -8.93
N ASP A 41 4.88 -0.38 -10.18
CA ASP A 41 6.05 -0.05 -11.00
C ASP A 41 6.15 1.44 -11.37
N GLU A 42 5.01 2.07 -11.66
CA GLU A 42 4.92 3.52 -11.89
C GLU A 42 5.20 4.28 -10.60
N ALA A 43 4.64 3.85 -9.46
CA ALA A 43 4.95 4.45 -8.16
C ALA A 43 6.43 4.34 -7.82
N ALA A 44 7.07 3.20 -8.12
CA ALA A 44 8.50 3.01 -7.94
C ALA A 44 9.31 3.93 -8.87
N ARG A 45 8.89 4.12 -10.12
CA ARG A 45 9.54 5.09 -11.04
C ARG A 45 9.46 6.53 -10.51
N ARG A 46 8.32 6.94 -9.98
CA ARG A 46 8.15 8.27 -9.34
C ARG A 46 8.99 8.42 -8.08
N LEU A 47 9.07 7.38 -7.25
CA LEU A 47 9.95 7.37 -6.10
C LEU A 47 11.40 7.60 -6.53
N ARG A 48 11.84 6.93 -7.60
CA ARG A 48 13.21 7.09 -8.12
C ARG A 48 13.51 8.48 -8.70
N SER A 49 12.49 9.31 -8.97
CA SER A 49 12.69 10.65 -9.54
C SER A 49 12.77 11.77 -8.50
N ILE A 50 12.53 11.49 -7.21
CA ILE A 50 12.62 12.53 -6.18
C ILE A 50 14.08 12.75 -5.77
N LYS A 51 14.40 13.99 -5.37
CA LYS A 51 15.74 14.41 -4.99
C LYS A 51 16.32 13.54 -3.87
N GLU A 52 15.51 13.28 -2.84
CA GLU A 52 15.91 12.50 -1.66
C GLU A 52 16.30 11.07 -2.00
N TYR A 53 15.66 10.48 -3.02
CA TYR A 53 16.01 9.14 -3.47
C TYR A 53 17.33 9.16 -4.26
N ILE A 54 17.55 10.18 -5.07
CA ILE A 54 18.76 10.33 -5.91
C ILE A 54 20.00 10.63 -5.05
N GLU A 55 19.85 11.43 -4.00
CA GLU A 55 20.94 11.84 -3.11
C GLU A 55 21.23 10.85 -1.98
N ALA A 56 20.42 9.80 -1.82
CA ALA A 56 20.64 8.80 -0.79
C ALA A 56 21.90 7.97 -1.08
N GLU A 57 22.79 7.87 -0.09
CA GLU A 57 23.97 6.97 -0.13
C GLU A 57 23.66 5.65 0.60
N VAL A 58 24.35 4.57 0.20
CA VAL A 58 24.18 3.19 0.73
C VAL A 58 25.24 2.85 1.74
#